data_AF-C6T6Y0-F1
#
_entry.id   AF-C6T6Y0-F1
#
_cell.length_a   1.000
_cell.length_b   1.000
_cell.length_c   1.000
_cell.angle_alpha   90.00
_cell.angle_beta   90.00
_cell.angle_gamma   90.00
#
_symmetry.space_group_name_H-M   'P 1'
#
loop_
_entity.id
_entity.type
_entity.pdbx_description
1 polymer ?
#
loop_
_entity_poly.entity_id
_entity_poly.type
_entity_poly.pdbx_seq_one_letter_code
_entity_poly.pdbx_strand_id
1 'polypeptide(L)'
;MDPKEAISKVSTLSDVEGLCVSFAGIYNSSDPVLAVKEYLKEEPYTAEEIEAVTGEKLTSFLNNNAAYLEVLKVAKQYKLHQRAAHVYSEAKRVHAFKDVVSSNLSDEDMLKKLGDLMNESHHSCSVLYECSCPELEELVNICRNNGALGARLTGAGWGGCAVALVKES
;
A
#
# COMPACT_ATOMS: atom_id res chain seq x y z
N MET A 1 21.63 -12.26 6.42
CA MET A 1 22.27 -11.03 5.91
C MET A 1 22.62 -10.18 7.12
N ASP A 2 23.79 -9.58 7.16
CA ASP A 2 24.13 -8.63 8.23
C ASP A 2 23.19 -7.40 8.13
N PRO A 3 22.65 -6.84 9.24
CA PRO A 3 21.73 -5.71 9.17
C PRO A 3 22.26 -4.53 8.36
N LYS A 4 23.56 -4.23 8.41
CA LYS A 4 24.15 -3.12 7.63
C LYS A 4 24.18 -3.42 6.14
N GLU A 5 24.41 -4.68 5.79
CA GLU A 5 24.33 -5.12 4.40
C GLU A 5 22.89 -5.00 3.87
N ALA A 6 21.89 -5.33 4.68
CA ALA A 6 20.48 -5.16 4.31
C ALA A 6 20.11 -3.68 4.12
N ILE A 7 20.52 -2.81 5.05
CA ILE A 7 20.25 -1.36 5.00
C ILE A 7 20.85 -0.71 3.75
N SER A 8 22.04 -1.15 3.32
CA SER A 8 22.71 -0.59 2.14
C SER A 8 22.17 -1.08 0.80
N LYS A 9 21.50 -2.25 0.77
CA LYS A 9 21.03 -2.88 -0.48
C LYS A 9 19.53 -2.71 -0.73
N VAL A 10 18.73 -2.48 0.32
CA VAL A 10 17.28 -2.36 0.21
C VAL A 10 16.90 -0.89 0.07
N SER A 11 16.28 -0.55 -1.06
CA SER A 11 15.84 0.81 -1.37
C SER A 11 14.32 0.91 -1.48
N THR A 12 13.66 -0.17 -1.90
CA THR A 12 12.22 -0.26 -2.08
C THR A 12 11.67 -1.54 -1.45
N LEU A 13 10.35 -1.59 -1.22
CA LEU A 13 9.69 -2.82 -0.76
C LEU A 13 9.76 -3.95 -1.81
N SER A 14 9.91 -3.62 -3.10
CA SER A 14 10.06 -4.64 -4.15
C SER A 14 11.35 -5.43 -3.99
N ASP A 15 12.43 -4.80 -3.49
CA ASP A 15 13.72 -5.45 -3.27
C ASP A 15 13.64 -6.59 -2.25
N VAL A 16 12.65 -6.56 -1.35
CA VAL A 16 12.44 -7.55 -0.28
C VAL A 16 11.16 -8.38 -0.47
N GLU A 17 10.36 -8.11 -1.50
CA GLU A 17 9.09 -8.80 -1.74
C GLU A 17 9.28 -10.31 -1.88
N GLY A 18 10.32 -10.75 -2.59
CA GLY A 18 10.65 -12.18 -2.75
C GLY A 18 10.92 -12.89 -1.41
N LEU A 19 11.51 -12.19 -0.43
CA LEU A 19 11.70 -12.71 0.92
C LEU A 19 10.37 -12.82 1.67
N CYS A 20 9.51 -11.81 1.55
CA CYS A 20 8.18 -11.82 2.17
C CYS A 20 7.29 -12.94 1.60
N VAL A 21 7.34 -13.17 0.28
CA VAL A 21 6.65 -14.30 -0.37
C VAL A 21 7.22 -15.64 0.09
N SER A 22 8.56 -15.75 0.21
CA SER A 22 9.19 -16.98 0.72
C SER A 22 8.78 -17.29 2.17
N PHE A 23 8.69 -16.26 3.02
CA PHE A 23 8.16 -16.38 4.38
C PHE A 23 6.70 -16.84 4.37
N ALA A 24 5.85 -16.24 3.55
CA ALA A 24 4.44 -16.62 3.41
C ALA A 24 4.28 -18.09 2.99
N GLY A 25 5.22 -18.63 2.21
CA GLY A 25 5.25 -20.02 1.78
C GLY A 25 5.30 -21.03 2.93
N ILE A 26 5.87 -20.65 4.08
CA ILE A 26 5.88 -21.48 5.32
C ILE A 26 4.45 -21.73 5.83
N TYR A 27 3.53 -20.83 5.50
CA TYR A 27 2.11 -20.87 5.88
C TYR A 27 1.20 -21.24 4.70
N ASN A 28 1.73 -21.88 3.66
CA ASN A 28 1.01 -22.23 2.43
C ASN A 28 0.33 -21.03 1.74
N SER A 29 0.96 -19.86 1.77
CA SER A 29 0.46 -18.63 1.17
C SER A 29 1.54 -17.99 0.27
N SER A 30 1.12 -17.17 -0.68
CA SER A 30 2.01 -16.30 -1.47
C SER A 30 1.84 -14.82 -1.10
N ASP A 31 1.10 -14.52 -0.03
CA ASP A 31 0.77 -13.15 0.35
C ASP A 31 1.89 -12.50 1.20
N PRO A 32 2.66 -11.55 0.65
CA PRO A 32 3.75 -10.90 1.39
C PRO A 32 3.28 -10.09 2.61
N VAL A 33 1.98 -9.77 2.71
CA VAL A 33 1.40 -9.11 3.90
C VAL A 33 1.51 -9.98 5.16
N LEU A 34 1.64 -11.30 5.02
CA LEU A 34 1.89 -12.16 6.19
C LEU A 34 3.21 -11.82 6.89
N ALA A 35 4.26 -11.53 6.14
CA ALA A 35 5.54 -11.11 6.72
C ALA A 35 5.41 -9.75 7.42
N VAL A 36 4.61 -8.84 6.87
CA VAL A 36 4.32 -7.54 7.51
C VAL A 36 3.66 -7.76 8.87
N LYS A 37 2.66 -8.64 8.95
CA LYS A 37 1.94 -8.95 10.19
C LYS A 37 2.81 -9.62 11.24
N GLU A 38 3.76 -10.47 10.81
CA GLU A 38 4.67 -11.15 11.73
C GLU A 38 5.75 -10.20 12.27
N TYR A 39 6.38 -9.42 11.39
CA TYR A 39 7.64 -8.73 11.72
C TYR A 39 7.47 -7.25 12.06
N LEU A 40 6.36 -6.61 11.67
CA LEU A 40 6.10 -5.19 11.96
C LEU A 40 4.95 -5.05 12.95
N LYS A 41 5.20 -4.41 14.10
CA LYS A 41 4.12 -4.07 15.04
C LYS A 41 3.14 -3.10 14.40
N GLU A 42 1.86 -3.24 14.75
CA GLU A 42 0.81 -2.35 14.25
C GLU A 42 0.96 -0.92 14.78
N GLU A 43 1.44 -0.76 16.01
CA GLU A 43 1.63 0.58 16.58
C GLU A 43 2.75 1.35 15.86
N PRO A 44 2.61 2.68 15.68
CA PRO A 44 3.64 3.48 15.06
C PRO A 44 5.00 3.32 15.76
N TYR A 45 6.05 3.25 14.97
CA TYR A 45 7.42 3.21 15.45
C TYR A 45 7.93 4.62 15.76
N THR A 46 8.79 4.77 16.77
CA THR A 46 9.64 5.96 16.92
C THR A 46 10.94 5.80 16.14
N ALA A 47 11.69 6.89 15.96
CA ALA A 47 13.01 6.81 15.34
C ALA A 47 13.93 5.88 16.14
N GLU A 48 13.93 6.00 17.47
CA GLU A 48 14.79 5.22 18.37
C GLU A 48 14.50 3.71 18.27
N GLU A 49 13.24 3.32 18.11
CA GLU A 49 12.88 1.91 17.92
C GLU A 49 13.41 1.37 16.59
N ILE A 50 13.33 2.14 15.51
CA ILE A 50 13.87 1.73 14.21
C ILE A 50 15.40 1.65 14.29
N GLU A 51 16.05 2.61 14.93
CA GLU A 51 17.51 2.63 15.13
C GLU A 51 17.98 1.45 15.98
N ALA A 52 17.19 1.03 16.98
CA ALA A 52 17.49 -0.15 17.78
C ALA A 52 17.40 -1.45 16.98
N VAL A 53 16.41 -1.57 16.08
CA VAL A 53 16.25 -2.73 15.20
C VAL A 53 17.33 -2.79 14.12
N THR A 54 17.68 -1.65 13.54
CA THR A 54 18.65 -1.55 12.44
C THR A 54 20.10 -1.52 12.91
N GLY A 55 20.34 -1.10 14.16
CA GLY A 55 21.69 -0.89 14.71
C GLY A 55 22.41 0.34 14.16
N GLU A 56 21.72 1.19 13.39
CA GLU A 56 22.25 2.42 12.80
C GLU A 56 21.30 3.60 13.00
N LYS A 57 21.86 4.82 12.99
CA LYS A 57 21.05 6.05 13.02
C LYS A 57 20.26 6.21 11.72
N LEU A 58 19.01 6.66 11.78
CA LEU A 58 18.20 6.91 10.57
C LEU A 58 18.90 7.90 9.63
N THR A 59 19.55 8.92 10.19
CA THR A 59 20.34 9.90 9.44
C THR A 59 21.57 9.31 8.76
N SER A 60 22.05 8.14 9.18
CA SER A 60 23.20 7.44 8.58
C SER A 60 22.87 6.92 7.19
N PHE A 61 21.68 6.34 7.00
CA PHE A 61 21.31 5.67 5.75
C PHE A 61 20.22 6.42 4.94
N LEU A 62 19.57 7.43 5.51
CA LEU A 62 18.62 8.30 4.79
C LEU A 62 19.23 9.65 4.35
N ASN A 63 20.55 9.85 4.52
CA ASN A 63 21.22 11.09 4.08
C ASN A 63 21.36 11.26 2.57
N ASN A 64 21.02 10.22 1.79
CA ASN A 64 21.09 10.24 0.34
C ASN A 64 20.05 11.16 -0.32
N ASN A 65 19.07 11.66 0.44
CA ASN A 65 18.07 12.60 -0.04
C ASN A 65 17.75 13.66 1.03
N ALA A 66 17.93 14.94 0.69
CA ALA A 66 17.62 16.05 1.59
C ALA A 66 16.16 16.04 2.08
N ALA A 67 15.22 15.59 1.24
CA ALA A 67 13.81 15.48 1.62
C ALA A 67 13.59 14.49 2.76
N TYR A 68 14.34 13.38 2.80
CA TYR A 68 14.23 12.41 3.90
C TYR A 68 14.69 13.02 5.22
N LEU A 69 15.78 13.80 5.19
CA LEU A 69 16.26 14.51 6.37
C LEU A 69 15.25 15.54 6.88
N GLU A 70 14.55 16.26 6.00
CA GLU A 70 13.47 17.15 6.41
C GLU A 70 12.30 16.38 7.04
N VAL A 71 11.94 15.21 6.50
CA VAL A 71 10.92 14.34 7.10
C VAL A 71 11.35 13.89 8.49
N LEU A 72 12.60 13.45 8.68
CA LEU A 72 13.11 13.00 9.99
C LEU A 72 13.07 14.11 11.05
N LYS A 73 13.17 15.38 10.67
CA LYS A 73 13.08 16.53 11.60
C LYS A 73 11.66 16.75 12.12
N VAL A 74 10.64 16.43 11.34
CA VAL A 74 9.24 16.73 11.66
C VAL A 74 8.43 15.50 12.08
N ALA A 75 8.78 14.33 11.55
CA ALA A 75 8.08 13.09 11.81
C ALA A 75 8.41 12.56 13.20
N LYS A 76 7.38 12.42 14.03
CA LYS A 76 7.51 11.86 15.39
C LYS A 76 7.31 10.35 15.43
N GLN A 77 6.62 9.81 14.43
CA GLN A 77 6.18 8.42 14.39
C GLN A 77 6.13 7.91 12.94
N TYR A 78 6.32 6.60 12.77
CA TYR A 78 6.41 5.92 11.48
C TYR A 78 5.48 4.70 11.45
N LYS A 79 4.44 4.75 10.60
CA LYS A 79 3.41 3.70 10.44
C LYS A 79 3.87 2.57 9.51
N LEU A 80 4.98 1.91 9.86
CA LEU A 80 5.65 0.94 8.98
C LEU A 80 4.73 -0.20 8.54
N HIS A 81 3.99 -0.79 9.49
CA HIS A 81 3.06 -1.88 9.22
C HIS A 81 2.00 -1.49 8.19
N GLN A 82 1.30 -0.37 8.43
CA GLN A 82 0.19 0.07 7.58
C GLN A 82 0.68 0.43 6.18
N ARG A 83 1.84 1.11 6.08
CA ARG A 83 2.38 1.50 4.77
C ARG A 83 2.86 0.28 3.97
N ALA A 84 3.54 -0.67 4.60
CA ALA A 84 3.96 -1.90 3.92
C ALA A 84 2.75 -2.75 3.50
N ALA A 85 1.75 -2.92 4.38
CA ALA A 85 0.53 -3.65 4.08
C ALA A 85 -0.25 -3.02 2.92
N HIS A 86 -0.34 -1.67 2.88
CA HIS A 86 -0.92 -0.97 1.74
C HIS A 86 -0.17 -1.27 0.45
N VAL A 87 1.15 -1.06 0.42
CA VAL A 87 1.95 -1.19 -0.81
C VAL A 87 1.86 -2.60 -1.39
N TYR A 88 2.06 -3.63 -0.57
CA TYR A 88 1.97 -5.01 -1.05
C TYR A 88 0.56 -5.39 -1.51
N SER A 89 -0.47 -5.01 -0.76
CA SER A 89 -1.84 -5.30 -1.16
C SER A 89 -2.28 -4.53 -2.41
N GLU A 90 -1.79 -3.31 -2.61
CA GLU A 90 -2.07 -2.51 -3.81
C GLU A 90 -1.37 -3.09 -5.04
N ALA A 91 -0.10 -3.50 -4.92
CA ALA A 91 0.61 -4.20 -6.00
C ALA A 91 -0.13 -5.49 -6.41
N LYS A 92 -0.57 -6.28 -5.43
CA LYS A 92 -1.42 -7.47 -5.66
C LYS A 92 -2.73 -7.11 -6.37
N ARG A 93 -3.40 -6.02 -5.99
CA ARG A 93 -4.62 -5.55 -6.68
C ARG A 93 -4.37 -5.15 -8.12
N VAL A 94 -3.22 -4.57 -8.45
CA VAL A 94 -2.84 -4.25 -9.84
C VAL A 94 -2.74 -5.53 -10.68
N HIS A 95 -2.06 -6.56 -10.17
CA HIS A 95 -1.98 -7.86 -10.85
C HIS A 95 -3.34 -8.52 -10.98
N ALA A 96 -4.13 -8.54 -9.91
CA ALA A 96 -5.50 -9.08 -9.95
C ALA A 96 -6.39 -8.34 -10.96
N PHE A 97 -6.28 -7.01 -11.06
CA PHE A 97 -7.02 -6.22 -12.03
C PHE A 97 -6.64 -6.61 -13.46
N LYS A 98 -5.33 -6.72 -13.75
CA LYS A 98 -4.81 -7.19 -15.04
C LYS A 98 -5.30 -8.61 -15.40
N ASP A 99 -5.30 -9.51 -14.42
CA ASP A 99 -5.71 -10.91 -14.62
C ASP A 99 -7.20 -11.01 -14.90
N VAL A 100 -8.04 -10.20 -14.22
CA VAL A 100 -9.48 -10.11 -14.49
C VAL A 100 -9.74 -9.58 -15.91
N VAL A 101 -9.03 -8.53 -16.34
CA VAL A 101 -9.14 -8.01 -17.72
C VAL A 101 -8.76 -9.08 -18.75
N SER A 102 -7.76 -9.92 -18.45
CA SER A 102 -7.28 -10.97 -19.34
C SER A 102 -8.09 -12.28 -19.25
N SER A 103 -9.14 -12.33 -18.44
CA SER A 103 -9.92 -13.55 -18.18
C SER A 103 -11.07 -13.75 -19.16
N ASN A 104 -11.58 -14.99 -19.25
CA ASN A 104 -12.74 -15.33 -20.08
C ASN A 104 -14.08 -15.16 -19.35
N LEU A 105 -14.17 -14.20 -18.43
CA LEU A 105 -15.42 -13.91 -17.72
C LEU A 105 -16.42 -13.22 -18.64
N SER A 106 -17.70 -13.26 -18.26
CA SER A 106 -18.70 -12.38 -18.86
C SER A 106 -18.34 -10.91 -18.60
N ASP A 107 -18.75 -9.99 -19.47
CA ASP A 107 -18.52 -8.56 -19.27
C ASP A 107 -19.08 -8.07 -17.93
N GLU A 108 -20.24 -8.61 -17.50
CA GLU A 108 -20.85 -8.26 -16.24
C GLU A 108 -20.01 -8.71 -15.03
N ASP A 109 -19.56 -9.98 -15.03
CA ASP A 109 -18.71 -10.51 -13.95
C ASP A 109 -17.35 -9.83 -13.92
N MET A 110 -16.77 -9.55 -15.09
CA MET A 110 -15.51 -8.84 -15.22
C MET A 110 -15.63 -7.45 -14.63
N LEU A 111 -16.60 -6.64 -15.10
CA LEU A 111 -16.80 -5.27 -14.61
C LEU A 111 -17.09 -5.21 -13.12
N LYS A 112 -17.88 -6.17 -12.59
CA LYS A 112 -18.11 -6.28 -11.15
C LYS A 112 -16.81 -6.50 -10.39
N LYS A 113 -15.99 -7.47 -10.80
CA LYS A 113 -14.70 -7.77 -10.13
C LYS A 113 -13.72 -6.61 -10.21
N LEU A 114 -13.65 -5.91 -11.34
CA LEU A 114 -12.82 -4.72 -11.49
C LEU A 114 -13.28 -3.59 -10.55
N GLY A 115 -14.60 -3.39 -10.44
CA GLY A 115 -15.20 -2.45 -9.50
C GLY A 115 -14.88 -2.78 -8.04
N ASP A 116 -15.01 -4.06 -7.66
CA ASP A 116 -14.67 -4.55 -6.32
C ASP A 116 -13.19 -4.24 -5.98
N LEU A 117 -12.25 -4.53 -6.90
CA LEU A 117 -10.82 -4.21 -6.73
C LEU A 117 -10.55 -2.71 -6.57
N MET A 118 -11.25 -1.85 -7.33
CA MET A 118 -11.13 -0.40 -7.17
C MET A 118 -11.62 0.06 -5.79
N ASN A 119 -12.70 -0.53 -5.28
CA ASN A 119 -13.25 -0.19 -3.97
C ASN A 119 -12.33 -0.62 -2.83
N GLU A 120 -11.75 -1.83 -2.91
CA GLU A 120 -10.74 -2.32 -1.98
C GLU A 120 -9.49 -1.43 -1.97
N SER A 121 -9.06 -0.98 -3.15
CA SER A 121 -7.96 -0.04 -3.27
C SER A 121 -8.26 1.29 -2.58
N HIS A 122 -9.45 1.88 -2.80
CA HIS A 122 -9.84 3.10 -2.11
C HIS A 122 -9.83 2.93 -0.59
N HIS A 123 -10.41 1.83 -0.10
CA HIS A 123 -10.41 1.52 1.32
C HIS A 123 -8.98 1.42 1.89
N SER A 124 -8.08 0.76 1.16
CA SER A 124 -6.67 0.66 1.53
C SER A 124 -5.98 2.03 1.55
N CYS A 125 -6.22 2.89 0.57
CA CYS A 125 -5.73 4.27 0.56
C CYS A 125 -6.25 5.09 1.75
N SER A 126 -7.52 4.90 2.10
CA SER A 126 -8.18 5.64 3.20
C SER A 126 -7.69 5.18 4.58
N VAL A 127 -7.62 3.86 4.81
CA VAL A 127 -7.35 3.28 6.13
C VAL A 127 -5.88 2.96 6.38
N LEU A 128 -5.22 2.31 5.40
CA LEU A 128 -3.83 1.86 5.57
C LEU A 128 -2.82 2.92 5.15
N TYR A 129 -3.07 3.62 4.04
CA TYR A 129 -2.17 4.67 3.58
C TYR A 129 -2.50 6.05 4.15
N GLU A 130 -3.76 6.25 4.59
CA GLU A 130 -4.27 7.50 5.16
C GLU A 130 -4.06 8.69 4.21
N CYS A 131 -4.24 8.46 2.91
CA CYS A 131 -4.13 9.47 1.86
C CYS A 131 -5.46 9.90 1.26
N SER A 132 -6.59 9.56 1.88
CA SER A 132 -7.89 10.12 1.49
C SER A 132 -8.17 11.45 2.22
N CYS A 133 -9.33 12.04 1.97
CA CYS A 133 -9.86 13.18 2.71
C CYS A 133 -11.40 13.15 2.71
N PRO A 134 -12.09 13.90 3.61
CA PRO A 134 -13.55 13.88 3.71
C PRO A 134 -14.26 14.11 2.37
N GLU A 135 -13.76 15.05 1.55
CA GLU A 135 -14.33 15.37 0.25
C GLU A 135 -14.17 14.23 -0.77
N LEU A 136 -13.05 13.51 -0.73
CA LEU A 136 -12.84 12.32 -1.57
C LEU A 136 -13.73 11.16 -1.14
N GLU A 137 -13.91 10.94 0.16
CA GLU A 137 -14.81 9.92 0.69
C GLU A 137 -16.26 10.21 0.27
N GLU A 138 -16.71 11.46 0.39
CA GLU A 138 -18.02 11.89 -0.07
C GLU A 138 -18.19 11.67 -1.57
N LEU A 139 -17.24 12.14 -2.39
CA LEU A 139 -17.29 11.99 -3.85
C LEU A 139 -17.34 10.51 -4.27
N VAL A 140 -16.51 9.65 -3.68
CA VAL A 140 -16.51 8.21 -3.98
C VAL A 140 -17.83 7.57 -3.59
N ASN A 141 -18.41 7.93 -2.44
CA ASN A 141 -19.72 7.44 -2.03
C ASN A 141 -20.83 7.90 -2.98
N ILE A 142 -20.81 9.15 -3.42
CA ILE A 142 -21.76 9.67 -4.42
C ILE A 142 -21.65 8.86 -5.71
N CYS A 143 -20.45 8.61 -6.24
CA CYS A 143 -20.27 7.82 -7.45
C CYS A 143 -20.89 6.42 -7.31
N ARG A 144 -20.60 5.71 -6.22
CA ARG A 144 -21.13 4.35 -5.96
C ARG A 144 -22.65 4.34 -5.83
N ASN A 145 -23.21 5.31 -5.09
CA ASN A 145 -24.65 5.44 -4.89
C ASN A 145 -25.41 5.79 -6.19
N ASN A 146 -24.70 6.31 -7.20
CA ASN A 146 -25.26 6.67 -8.50
C ASN A 146 -24.83 5.71 -9.62
N GLY A 147 -24.50 4.45 -9.28
CA GLY A 147 -24.34 3.37 -10.25
C GLY A 147 -22.90 3.06 -10.68
N ALA A 148 -21.88 3.70 -10.08
CA ALA A 148 -20.51 3.25 -10.27
C ALA A 148 -20.29 1.87 -9.63
N LEU A 149 -19.75 0.93 -10.41
CA LEU A 149 -19.39 -0.42 -9.94
C LEU A 149 -18.19 -0.37 -9.00
N GLY A 150 -17.28 0.57 -9.24
CA GLY A 150 -16.19 0.88 -8.34
C GLY A 150 -15.73 2.32 -8.48
N ALA A 151 -15.31 2.92 -7.37
CA ALA A 151 -14.78 4.28 -7.36
C ALA A 151 -13.67 4.40 -6.32
N ARG A 152 -12.63 5.18 -6.66
CA ARG A 152 -11.48 5.45 -5.80
C ARG A 152 -10.86 6.80 -6.08
N LEU A 153 -10.14 7.34 -5.10
CA LEU A 153 -9.22 8.46 -5.32
C LEU A 153 -8.16 8.11 -6.39
N THR A 154 -7.63 9.12 -7.07
CA THR A 154 -6.53 8.94 -8.02
C THR A 154 -5.47 10.01 -7.85
N GLY A 155 -4.22 9.69 -8.17
CA GLY A 155 -3.05 10.49 -7.82
C GLY A 155 -2.62 10.28 -6.37
N ALA A 156 -1.98 11.30 -5.79
CA ALA A 156 -1.39 11.23 -4.45
C ALA A 156 -2.43 11.16 -3.32
N GLY A 157 -3.63 11.71 -3.55
CA GLY A 157 -4.65 11.87 -2.51
C GLY A 157 -4.53 13.17 -1.73
N TRP A 158 -5.09 13.21 -0.52
CA TRP A 158 -5.33 14.41 0.30
C TRP A 158 -6.06 15.52 -0.48
N GLY A 159 -7.04 15.12 -1.29
CA GLY A 159 -7.77 15.95 -2.25
C GLY A 159 -7.56 15.49 -3.70
N GLY A 160 -7.87 16.36 -4.65
CA GLY A 160 -7.71 16.06 -6.08
C GLY A 160 -8.94 15.36 -6.68
N CYS A 161 -8.71 14.24 -7.38
CA CYS A 161 -9.72 13.61 -8.22
C CYS A 161 -10.10 12.20 -7.74
N ALA A 162 -11.27 11.74 -8.16
CA ALA A 162 -11.67 10.33 -8.12
C ALA A 162 -11.83 9.77 -9.54
N VAL A 163 -11.63 8.47 -9.68
CA VAL A 163 -11.95 7.70 -10.90
C VAL A 163 -13.04 6.68 -10.56
N ALA A 164 -14.04 6.58 -11.43
CA ALA A 164 -15.19 5.70 -11.25
C ALA A 164 -15.41 4.84 -12.50
N LEU A 165 -15.67 3.55 -12.29
CA LEU A 165 -16.08 2.60 -13.31
C LEU A 165 -17.61 2.58 -13.40
N VAL A 166 -18.14 3.02 -14.53
CA VAL A 166 -19.57 3.09 -14.82
C VAL A 166 -19.88 2.27 -16.07
N LYS A 167 -21.07 1.65 -16.13
CA LYS A 167 -21.53 1.00 -17.36
C LYS A 167 -21.89 2.08 -18.37
N GLU A 168 -21.55 1.85 -19.64
CA GLU A 168 -22.06 2.67 -20.73
C GLU A 168 -23.58 2.48 -20.84
N SER A 169 -24.29 3.58 -21.03
CA SER A 169 -25.76 3.67 -21.08
C SER A 169 -26.30 3.39 -22.47
#